data_AF-V9M1H3-F1
#
_entry.id   AF-V9M1H3-F1
#
_cell.length_a   1.000
_cell.length_b   1.000
_cell.length_c   1.000
_cell.angle_alpha   90.00
_cell.angle_beta   90.00
_cell.angle_gamma   90.00
#
_symmetry.space_group_name_H-M   'P 1'
#
loop_
_entity.id
_entity.type
_entity.pdbx_description
1 polymer ?
#
loop_
_entity_poly.entity_id
_entity_poly.type
_entity_poly.pdbx_seq_one_letter_code
_entity_poly.pdbx_strand_id
1 'polypeptide(L)'
;MNLSFFDQFMSPTLMGIPLITLAISIPWLLLPTPTNRWLNNRVITLQSWFINRFTQQLMQPLNQGGHKWAVLLTAMMLFLITINLLGLLPYTFTPTTQLSMNMGFAIPLWLATVLVGLRNQPTTSLGHLLPEGTPGPLIPILIIIETISLFIRPIALGVRLTANLTAGHLLMQLIATAAFVMTQS
;
A
#
# COMPACT_ATOMS: atom_id res chain seq x y z
N MET A 1 28.79 -12.21 17.21
CA MET A 1 28.14 -10.96 16.75
C MET A 1 26.68 -11.06 17.11
N ASN A 2 26.15 -10.13 17.90
CA ASN A 2 24.74 -10.13 18.29
C ASN A 2 23.93 -9.67 17.06
N LEU A 3 23.63 -10.60 16.15
CA LEU A 3 22.80 -10.31 14.97
C LEU A 3 21.44 -9.85 15.50
N SER A 4 21.14 -8.58 15.28
CA SER A 4 19.91 -8.01 15.79
C SER A 4 18.78 -8.49 14.88
N PHE A 5 17.61 -8.81 15.45
CA PHE A 5 16.41 -9.16 14.66
C PHE A 5 16.02 -8.06 13.66
N PHE A 6 16.55 -6.85 13.82
CA PHE A 6 16.30 -5.70 12.96
C PHE A 6 17.28 -5.60 11.78
N ASP A 7 18.36 -6.38 11.75
CA ASP A 7 19.34 -6.34 10.66
C ASP A 7 18.70 -6.68 9.30
N GLN A 8 17.60 -7.46 9.28
CA GLN A 8 16.84 -7.77 8.07
C GLN A 8 16.14 -6.57 7.44
N PHE A 9 15.85 -5.52 8.20
CA PHE A 9 15.18 -4.31 7.71
C PHE A 9 16.18 -3.22 7.26
N MET A 10 17.47 -3.44 7.52
CA MET A 10 18.51 -2.53 7.06
C MET A 10 18.65 -2.67 5.55
N SER A 11 18.66 -1.53 4.86
CA SER A 11 18.78 -1.53 3.40
C SER A 11 20.11 -2.15 2.96
N PRO A 12 20.09 -3.24 2.17
CA PRO A 12 21.32 -3.85 1.70
C PRO A 12 22.03 -2.91 0.72
N THR A 13 23.31 -2.66 0.97
CA THR A 13 24.20 -1.95 0.04
C THR A 13 25.27 -2.91 -0.43
N LEU A 14 25.42 -3.06 -1.74
CA LEU A 14 26.51 -3.85 -2.34
C LEU A 14 27.43 -2.87 -3.06
N MET A 15 28.72 -2.86 -2.69
CA MET A 15 29.72 -1.98 -3.32
C MET A 15 29.30 -0.49 -3.34
N GLY A 16 28.59 -0.03 -2.30
CA GLY A 16 28.11 1.36 -2.19
C GLY A 16 26.82 1.67 -2.97
N ILE A 17 26.25 0.71 -3.70
CA ILE A 17 24.98 0.88 -4.42
C ILE A 17 23.84 0.31 -3.56
N PRO A 18 22.77 1.07 -3.28
CA PRO A 18 21.61 0.55 -2.56
C PRO A 18 20.82 -0.41 -3.45
N LEU A 19 20.62 -1.65 -2.98
CA LEU A 19 19.86 -2.69 -3.71
C LEU A 19 18.34 -2.45 -3.72
N ILE A 20 17.87 -1.41 -3.02
CA ILE A 20 16.44 -1.04 -2.96
C ILE A 20 15.88 -0.79 -4.37
N THR A 21 16.65 -0.14 -5.24
CA THR A 21 16.22 0.20 -6.61
C THR A 21 15.95 -1.06 -7.44
N LEU A 22 16.83 -2.05 -7.31
CA LEU A 22 16.64 -3.37 -7.92
C LEU A 22 15.36 -4.00 -7.40
N ALA A 23 15.17 -4.05 -6.07
CA ALA A 23 13.99 -4.66 -5.45
C ALA A 23 12.67 -4.02 -5.92
N ILE A 24 12.64 -2.70 -6.09
CA ILE A 24 11.47 -1.96 -6.59
C ILE A 24 11.16 -2.30 -8.06
N SER A 25 12.16 -2.64 -8.86
CA SER A 25 11.98 -2.96 -10.29
C SER A 25 11.49 -4.39 -10.56
N ILE A 26 11.64 -5.31 -9.60
CA ILE A 26 11.29 -6.74 -9.75
C ILE A 26 9.81 -6.98 -10.11
N PRO A 27 8.81 -6.32 -9.51
CA PRO A 27 7.41 -6.46 -9.89
C PRO A 27 7.13 -6.31 -11.39
N TRP A 28 7.86 -5.39 -12.03
CA TRP A 28 7.67 -5.13 -13.46
C TRP A 28 8.16 -6.29 -14.32
N LEU A 29 9.21 -6.99 -13.88
CA LEU A 29 9.74 -8.16 -14.56
C LEU A 29 8.83 -9.39 -14.38
N LEU A 30 8.20 -9.53 -13.20
CA LEU A 30 7.37 -10.68 -12.86
C LEU A 30 6.02 -10.72 -13.57
N LEU A 31 5.48 -9.57 -13.97
CA LEU A 31 4.18 -9.47 -14.63
C LEU A 31 4.36 -9.45 -16.16
N PRO A 32 4.13 -10.56 -16.87
CA PRO A 32 4.31 -10.60 -18.32
C PRO A 32 3.34 -9.64 -19.01
N THR A 33 3.83 -8.92 -20.02
CA THR A 33 3.00 -8.04 -20.83
C THR A 33 2.12 -8.86 -21.78
N PRO A 34 0.87 -8.43 -22.02
CA PRO A 34 0.00 -9.12 -22.96
C PRO A 34 0.59 -9.03 -24.37
N THR A 35 0.68 -10.18 -25.06
CA THR A 35 1.12 -10.22 -26.46
C THR A 35 -0.04 -9.92 -27.40
N ASN A 36 0.24 -9.37 -28.59
CA ASN A 36 -0.77 -9.11 -29.63
C ASN A 36 -1.31 -10.39 -30.32
N ARG A 37 -1.23 -11.53 -29.65
CA ARG A 37 -1.73 -12.81 -30.15
C ARG A 37 -3.17 -12.98 -29.72
N TRP A 38 -4.01 -13.53 -30.61
CA TRP A 38 -5.42 -13.78 -30.31
C TRP A 38 -5.62 -14.76 -29.15
N LEU A 39 -4.76 -15.78 -29.06
CA LEU A 39 -4.74 -16.75 -27.96
C LEU A 39 -3.53 -16.47 -27.06
N ASN A 40 -3.82 -16.05 -25.83
CA ASN A 40 -2.80 -15.74 -24.83
C ASN A 40 -2.36 -17.00 -24.07
N ASN A 41 -1.19 -16.90 -23.43
CA ASN A 41 -0.69 -17.94 -22.53
C ASN A 41 -1.55 -18.03 -21.25
N ARG A 42 -1.59 -19.21 -20.61
CA ARG A 42 -2.37 -19.49 -19.40
C ARG A 42 -2.12 -18.48 -18.27
N VAL A 43 -0.85 -18.06 -18.12
CA VAL A 43 -0.45 -17.07 -17.11
C VAL A 43 -1.09 -15.71 -17.40
N ILE A 44 -1.03 -15.26 -18.65
CA ILE A 44 -1.60 -13.97 -19.08
C ILE A 44 -3.13 -14.00 -18.95
N THR A 45 -3.78 -15.12 -19.29
CA THR A 45 -5.23 -15.25 -19.12
C THR A 45 -5.64 -15.18 -17.64
N LEU A 46 -4.92 -15.86 -16.75
CA LEU A 46 -5.17 -15.80 -15.30
C LEU A 46 -4.93 -14.39 -14.74
N GLN A 47 -3.83 -13.75 -15.14
CA GLN A 47 -3.53 -12.37 -14.75
C GLN A 47 -4.64 -11.42 -15.21
N SER A 48 -5.05 -11.50 -16.48
CA SER A 48 -6.10 -10.64 -17.03
C SER A 48 -7.45 -10.85 -16.33
N TRP A 49 -7.78 -12.11 -15.99
CA TRP A 49 -8.98 -12.44 -15.23
C TRP A 49 -8.93 -11.85 -13.82
N PHE A 50 -7.80 -11.96 -13.12
CA PHE A 50 -7.61 -11.37 -11.80
C PHE A 50 -7.77 -9.84 -11.83
N ILE A 51 -7.10 -9.18 -12.79
CA ILE A 51 -7.17 -7.73 -12.95
C ILE A 51 -8.60 -7.29 -13.23
N ASN A 52 -9.30 -7.94 -14.15
CA ASN A 52 -10.69 -7.60 -14.50
C ASN A 52 -11.66 -7.77 -13.32
N ARG A 53 -11.54 -8.86 -12.56
CA ARG A 53 -12.38 -9.07 -11.40
C ARG A 53 -12.13 -8.02 -10.31
N PHE A 54 -10.87 -7.68 -10.11
CA PHE A 54 -10.48 -6.67 -9.13
C PHE A 54 -10.90 -5.26 -9.55
N THR A 55 -10.74 -4.88 -10.82
CA THR A 55 -11.20 -3.59 -11.33
C THR A 55 -12.72 -3.45 -11.18
N GLN A 56 -13.48 -4.51 -11.46
CA GLN A 56 -14.92 -4.52 -11.25
C GLN A 56 -15.29 -4.30 -9.79
N GLN A 57 -14.65 -5.01 -8.86
CA GLN A 57 -14.90 -4.85 -7.42
C GLN A 57 -14.55 -3.44 -6.91
N LEU A 58 -13.45 -2.85 -7.37
CA LEU A 58 -13.08 -1.49 -7.01
C LEU A 58 -14.05 -0.44 -7.54
N MET A 59 -14.61 -0.66 -8.73
CA MET A 59 -15.46 0.33 -9.41
C MET A 59 -16.94 0.23 -9.02
N GLN A 60 -17.41 -0.90 -8.47
CA GLN A 60 -18.79 -1.08 -8.01
C GLN A 60 -19.32 0.05 -7.09
N PRO A 61 -18.58 0.51 -6.06
CA PRO A 61 -19.05 1.59 -5.20
C PRO A 61 -18.76 3.00 -5.74
N LEU A 62 -18.03 3.13 -6.86
CA LEU A 62 -17.57 4.41 -7.37
C LEU A 62 -18.49 4.93 -8.49
N ASN A 63 -18.77 6.22 -8.48
CA ASN A 63 -19.52 6.86 -9.54
C ASN A 63 -18.70 6.95 -10.85
N GLN A 64 -19.37 7.17 -11.99
CA GLN A 64 -18.73 7.12 -13.33
C GLN A 64 -17.51 8.04 -13.49
N GLY A 65 -17.50 9.20 -12.83
CA GLY A 65 -16.35 10.11 -12.83
C GLY A 65 -15.09 9.52 -12.17
N GLY A 66 -15.25 8.58 -11.24
CA GLY A 66 -14.18 7.87 -10.54
C GLY A 66 -13.52 6.78 -11.38
N HIS A 67 -14.15 6.29 -12.45
CA HIS A 67 -13.58 5.24 -13.30
C HIS A 67 -12.28 5.66 -14.00
N LYS A 68 -12.02 6.97 -14.15
CA LYS A 68 -10.74 7.49 -14.66
C LYS A 68 -9.55 7.08 -13.77
N TRP A 69 -9.79 6.89 -12.48
CA TRP A 69 -8.76 6.50 -11.50
C TRP A 69 -8.54 4.98 -11.44
N ALA A 70 -9.34 4.19 -12.16
CA ALA A 70 -9.26 2.73 -12.11
C ALA A 70 -7.86 2.21 -12.47
N VAL A 71 -7.24 2.76 -13.52
CA VAL A 71 -5.91 2.33 -13.96
C VAL A 71 -4.86 2.58 -12.89
N LEU A 72 -4.87 3.76 -12.25
CA LEU A 72 -3.91 4.10 -11.20
C LEU A 72 -4.07 3.19 -9.98
N LEU A 73 -5.30 3.01 -9.49
CA LEU A 73 -5.58 2.21 -8.29
C LEU A 73 -5.25 0.73 -8.50
N THR A 74 -5.54 0.21 -9.69
CA THR A 74 -5.28 -1.20 -10.03
C THR A 74 -3.79 -1.45 -10.23
N ALA A 75 -3.06 -0.53 -10.85
CA ALA A 75 -1.61 -0.60 -10.97
C ALA A 75 -0.92 -0.55 -9.59
N MET A 76 -1.33 0.37 -8.71
CA MET A 76 -0.79 0.48 -7.35
C MET A 76 -1.06 -0.78 -6.54
N MET A 77 -2.27 -1.35 -6.64
CA MET A 77 -2.58 -2.60 -5.97
C MET A 77 -1.69 -3.75 -6.44
N LEU A 78 -1.57 -3.95 -7.75
CA LEU A 78 -0.72 -5.02 -8.31
C LEU A 78 0.73 -4.88 -7.86
N PHE A 79 1.24 -3.64 -7.84
CA PHE A 79 2.58 -3.35 -7.36
C PHE A 79 2.76 -3.72 -5.87
N LEU A 80 1.84 -3.30 -5.00
CA LEU A 80 1.94 -3.60 -3.56
C LEU A 80 1.77 -5.09 -3.27
N ILE A 81 0.84 -5.79 -3.93
CA ILE A 81 0.66 -7.24 -3.77
C ILE A 81 1.94 -7.97 -4.17
N THR A 82 2.51 -7.65 -5.32
CA THR A 82 3.68 -8.37 -5.85
C THR A 82 4.92 -8.18 -4.98
N ILE A 83 5.20 -6.96 -4.50
CA ILE A 83 6.32 -6.72 -3.58
C ILE A 83 6.11 -7.43 -2.25
N ASN A 84 4.91 -7.35 -1.68
CA ASN A 84 4.66 -7.97 -0.38
C ASN A 84 4.67 -9.50 -0.45
N LEU A 85 4.21 -10.08 -1.56
CA LEU A 85 4.28 -11.51 -1.80
C LEU A 85 5.72 -11.98 -2.00
N LEU A 86 6.52 -11.24 -2.77
CA LEU A 86 7.95 -11.51 -2.93
C LEU A 86 8.67 -11.47 -1.58
N GLY A 87 8.22 -10.57 -0.72
CA GLY A 87 8.74 -10.40 0.63
C GLY A 87 8.60 -11.56 1.59
N LEU A 88 7.62 -12.43 1.37
CA LEU A 88 7.44 -13.64 2.17
C LEU A 88 8.52 -14.70 1.89
N LEU A 89 9.31 -14.54 0.83
CA LEU A 89 10.38 -15.47 0.51
C LEU A 89 11.53 -15.35 1.53
N PRO A 90 12.15 -16.49 1.91
CA PRO A 90 13.24 -16.49 2.87
C PRO A 90 14.42 -15.66 2.36
N TYR A 91 15.03 -14.90 3.27
CA TYR A 91 16.19 -14.03 3.01
C TYR A 91 15.97 -12.88 2.01
N THR A 92 14.73 -12.52 1.72
CA THR A 92 14.43 -11.37 0.85
C THR A 92 14.24 -10.09 1.65
N PHE A 93 14.82 -9.00 1.15
CA PHE A 93 14.59 -7.65 1.67
C PHE A 93 13.35 -7.04 1.01
N THR A 94 12.40 -6.58 1.83
CA THR A 94 11.19 -5.90 1.37
C THR A 94 11.31 -4.38 1.49
N PRO A 95 11.30 -3.62 0.38
CA PRO A 95 11.35 -2.16 0.45
C PRO A 95 10.10 -1.55 1.11
N THR A 96 8.98 -2.28 1.19
CA THR A 96 7.72 -1.85 1.82
C THR A 96 7.75 -1.85 3.36
N THR A 97 8.79 -2.41 3.99
CA THR A 97 9.01 -2.28 5.45
C THR A 97 9.48 -0.89 5.85
N GLN A 98 10.09 -0.15 4.91
CA GLN A 98 10.54 1.21 5.15
C GLN A 98 9.35 2.18 5.06
N LEU A 99 9.12 2.93 6.14
CA LEU A 99 8.05 3.93 6.21
C LEU A 99 8.20 5.02 5.14
N SER A 100 9.44 5.37 4.78
CA SER A 100 9.73 6.33 3.71
C SER A 100 9.07 5.94 2.38
N MET A 101 9.14 4.67 1.99
CA MET A 101 8.57 4.19 0.73
C MET A 101 7.05 4.27 0.74
N ASN A 102 6.41 3.79 1.82
CA ASN A 102 4.94 3.79 1.92
C ASN A 102 4.38 5.21 2.02
N MET A 103 5.07 6.12 2.74
CA MET A 103 4.69 7.54 2.79
C MET A 103 4.84 8.22 1.43
N GLY A 104 5.85 7.82 0.65
CA GLY A 104 6.04 8.28 -0.74
C GLY A 104 4.86 7.94 -1.66
N PHE A 105 4.14 6.85 -1.41
CA PHE A 105 2.90 6.52 -2.14
C PHE A 105 1.64 7.13 -1.51
N ALA A 106 1.55 7.14 -0.18
CA ALA A 106 0.34 7.55 0.53
C ALA A 106 0.07 9.06 0.42
N ILE A 107 1.09 9.91 0.57
CA ILE A 107 0.91 11.36 0.56
C ILE A 107 0.42 11.86 -0.81
N PRO A 108 1.05 11.51 -1.94
CA PRO A 108 0.60 12.01 -3.25
C PRO A 108 -0.80 11.51 -3.62
N LEU A 109 -1.12 10.25 -3.32
CA LEU A 109 -2.44 9.69 -3.61
C LEU A 109 -3.53 10.39 -2.79
N TRP A 110 -3.30 10.58 -1.49
CA TRP A 110 -4.23 11.31 -0.64
C TRP A 110 -4.40 12.76 -1.10
N LEU A 111 -3.29 13.46 -1.36
CA LEU A 111 -3.31 14.86 -1.79
C LEU A 111 -4.07 15.01 -3.11
N ALA A 112 -3.88 14.08 -4.06
CA ALA A 112 -4.63 14.04 -5.31
C ALA A 112 -6.15 13.92 -5.06
N THR A 113 -6.59 13.07 -4.14
CA THR A 113 -8.02 12.94 -3.81
C THR A 113 -8.60 14.19 -3.16
N VAL A 114 -7.86 14.84 -2.25
CA VAL A 114 -8.29 16.09 -1.59
C VAL A 114 -8.40 17.22 -2.61
N LEU A 115 -7.40 17.39 -3.49
CA LEU A 115 -7.43 18.41 -4.54
C LEU A 115 -8.59 18.19 -5.53
N VAL A 116 -8.84 16.96 -5.94
CA VAL A 116 -9.96 16.65 -6.85
C VAL A 116 -11.31 16.90 -6.18
N GLY A 117 -11.45 16.57 -4.90
CA GLY A 117 -12.65 16.88 -4.11
C GLY A 117 -12.92 18.38 -4.03
N LEU A 118 -11.91 19.15 -3.63
CA LEU A 118 -12.00 20.61 -3.53
C LEU A 118 -12.28 21.27 -4.89
N ARG A 119 -11.71 20.76 -5.99
CA ARG A 119 -11.90 21.34 -7.32
C ARG A 119 -13.28 21.07 -7.91
N ASN A 120 -13.80 19.85 -7.76
CA ASN A 120 -15.03 19.45 -8.43
C ASN A 120 -16.28 19.93 -7.69
N GLN A 121 -16.27 19.89 -6.35
CA GLN A 121 -17.41 20.34 -5.52
C GLN A 121 -16.93 20.92 -4.18
N PRO A 122 -16.54 22.19 -4.12
CA PRO A 122 -16.01 22.81 -2.90
C PRO A 122 -17.05 22.87 -1.78
N THR A 123 -18.32 23.10 -2.11
CA THR A 123 -19.42 23.25 -1.13
C THR A 123 -19.78 21.93 -0.46
N THR A 124 -19.84 20.82 -1.19
CA THR A 124 -20.13 19.50 -0.63
C THR A 124 -18.91 18.92 0.09
N SER A 125 -17.69 19.22 -0.38
CA SER A 125 -16.45 18.82 0.30
C SER A 125 -16.28 19.51 1.65
N LEU A 126 -16.64 20.80 1.75
CA LEU A 126 -16.66 21.52 3.02
C LEU A 126 -17.86 21.12 3.88
N GLY A 127 -19.00 20.81 3.25
CA GLY A 127 -20.19 20.27 3.91
C GLY A 127 -19.92 18.94 4.62
N HIS A 128 -19.05 18.07 4.08
CA HIS A 128 -18.67 16.82 4.75
C HIS A 128 -17.92 17.02 6.08
N LEU A 129 -17.38 18.22 6.34
CA LEU A 129 -16.79 18.55 7.64
C LEU A 129 -17.84 18.71 8.75
N LEU A 130 -19.12 18.89 8.38
CA LEU A 130 -20.26 18.94 9.30
C LEU A 130 -21.26 17.81 8.99
N PRO A 131 -21.50 16.86 9.90
CA PRO A 131 -22.65 16.00 9.81
C PRO A 131 -23.92 16.84 9.99
N GLU A 132 -24.89 16.59 9.11
CA GLU A 132 -26.20 17.25 9.12
C GLU A 132 -26.88 17.06 10.47
N GLY A 133 -27.32 18.15 11.10
CA GLY A 133 -28.09 18.12 12.36
C GLY A 133 -27.29 18.30 13.66
N THR A 134 -26.04 18.76 13.64
CA THR A 134 -25.29 19.02 14.88
C THR A 134 -25.77 20.26 15.64
N PRO A 135 -25.90 20.21 16.98
CA PRO A 135 -26.24 21.38 17.79
C PRO A 135 -25.20 22.49 17.66
N GLY A 136 -25.65 23.73 17.46
CA GLY A 136 -24.84 24.95 17.26
C GLY A 136 -23.55 25.08 18.09
N PRO A 137 -23.55 24.82 19.41
CA PRO A 137 -22.35 25.01 20.23
C PRO A 137 -21.24 23.97 20.01
N LEU A 138 -21.54 22.80 19.45
CA LEU A 138 -20.56 21.72 19.24
C LEU A 138 -19.83 21.82 17.90
N ILE A 139 -20.32 22.68 17.00
CA ILE A 139 -19.82 22.83 15.63
C ILE A 139 -18.31 23.17 15.58
N PRO A 140 -17.78 24.14 16.36
CA PRO A 140 -16.37 24.52 16.24
C PRO A 140 -15.41 23.40 16.62
N ILE A 141 -15.76 22.62 17.65
CA ILE A 141 -14.95 21.48 18.11
C ILE A 141 -14.96 20.35 17.08
N LEU A 142 -16.11 20.11 16.45
CA LEU A 142 -16.26 19.07 15.45
C LEU A 142 -15.40 19.31 14.18
N ILE A 143 -15.36 20.56 13.72
CA ILE A 143 -14.53 20.94 12.56
C ILE A 143 -13.05 20.68 12.86
N ILE A 144 -12.59 20.98 14.08
CA ILE A 144 -11.19 20.74 14.49
C ILE A 144 -10.88 19.23 14.46
N ILE A 145 -11.74 18.38 15.01
CA ILE A 145 -11.47 16.93 15.00
C ILE A 145 -11.53 16.33 13.59
N GLU A 146 -12.44 16.79 12.72
CA GLU A 146 -12.57 16.26 11.37
C GLU A 146 -11.39 16.70 10.48
N THR A 147 -10.91 17.94 10.64
CA THR A 147 -9.68 18.39 9.97
C THR A 147 -8.47 17.57 10.40
N ILE A 148 -8.32 17.29 11.71
CA ILE A 148 -7.26 16.41 12.22
C ILE A 148 -7.41 14.99 11.65
N SER A 149 -8.62 14.43 11.63
CA SER A 149 -8.93 13.10 11.06
C SER A 149 -8.53 13.00 9.58
N LEU A 150 -8.80 14.06 8.80
CA LEU A 150 -8.43 14.15 7.40
C LEU A 150 -6.90 14.12 7.19
N PHE A 151 -6.13 14.80 8.05
CA PHE A 151 -4.65 14.78 8.01
C PHE A 151 -4.03 13.47 8.52
N ILE A 152 -4.65 12.78 9.48
CA ILE A 152 -4.14 11.51 9.99
C ILE A 152 -4.31 10.38 8.96
N ARG A 153 -5.30 10.47 8.07
CA ARG A 153 -5.61 9.44 7.06
C ARG A 153 -4.40 8.96 6.22
N PRO A 154 -3.59 9.82 5.56
CA PRO A 154 -2.43 9.38 4.78
C PRO A 154 -1.36 8.73 5.66
N ILE A 155 -1.15 9.24 6.88
CA ILE A 155 -0.19 8.68 7.84
C ILE A 155 -0.65 7.28 8.27
N ALA A 156 -1.93 7.14 8.61
CA ALA A 156 -2.52 5.88 9.03
C ALA A 156 -2.42 4.80 7.93
N LEU A 157 -2.58 5.17 6.66
CA LEU A 157 -2.42 4.24 5.53
C LEU A 157 -0.96 3.76 5.39
N GLY A 158 0.01 4.67 5.45
CA GLY A 158 1.44 4.34 5.33
C GLY A 158 1.93 3.48 6.50
N VAL A 159 1.60 3.89 7.73
CA VAL A 159 1.97 3.17 8.96
C VAL A 159 1.33 1.79 9.03
N ARG A 160 0.08 1.64 8.56
CA ARG A 160 -0.61 0.34 8.54
C ARG A 160 0.15 -0.68 7.71
N LEU A 161 0.60 -0.31 6.52
CA LEU A 161 1.36 -1.22 5.66
C LEU A 161 2.71 -1.57 6.27
N THR A 162 3.46 -0.59 6.79
CA THR A 162 4.77 -0.87 7.42
C THR A 162 4.62 -1.74 8.65
N ALA A 163 3.69 -1.39 9.55
CA ALA A 163 3.53 -2.09 10.82
C ALA A 163 3.13 -3.55 10.60
N ASN A 164 2.20 -3.80 9.66
CA ASN A 164 1.78 -5.17 9.36
C ASN A 164 2.95 -6.02 8.82
N LEU A 165 3.79 -5.46 7.96
CA LEU A 165 4.92 -6.18 7.37
C LEU A 165 6.06 -6.36 8.38
N THR A 166 6.45 -5.31 9.10
CA THR A 166 7.54 -5.41 10.10
C THR A 166 7.15 -6.35 11.24
N ALA A 167 5.94 -6.23 11.78
CA ALA A 167 5.45 -7.12 12.83
C ALA A 167 5.32 -8.57 12.33
N GLY A 168 4.82 -8.77 11.11
CA GLY A 168 4.73 -10.10 10.50
C GLY A 168 6.08 -10.78 10.39
N HIS A 169 7.09 -10.08 9.86
CA HIS A 169 8.45 -10.59 9.73
C HIS A 169 9.12 -10.87 11.08
N LEU A 170 8.96 -9.96 12.05
CA LEU A 170 9.47 -10.17 13.41
C LEU A 170 8.81 -11.38 14.08
N LEU A 171 7.49 -11.54 13.94
CA LEU A 171 6.77 -12.67 14.52
C LEU A 171 7.22 -14.00 13.92
N MET A 172 7.36 -14.08 12.59
CA MET A 172 7.89 -15.29 11.93
C MET A 172 9.27 -15.67 12.47
N GLN A 173 10.16 -14.68 12.65
CA GLN A 173 11.51 -14.94 13.13
C GLN A 173 11.55 -15.32 14.62
N LEU A 174 10.75 -14.69 15.46
CA LEU A 174 10.65 -15.04 16.88
C LEU A 174 10.17 -16.49 17.05
N ILE A 175 9.13 -16.89 16.32
CA ILE A 175 8.63 -18.28 16.36
C ILE A 175 9.70 -19.26 15.86
N ALA A 176 10.41 -18.93 14.77
CA ALA A 176 11.49 -19.76 14.25
C ALA A 176 12.63 -19.94 15.28
N THR A 177 13.05 -18.86 15.96
CA THR A 177 14.08 -18.95 17.01
C THR A 177 13.60 -19.71 18.23
N ALA A 178 12.34 -19.54 18.65
CA ALA A 178 11.77 -20.29 19.77
C ALA A 178 11.72 -21.79 19.45
N ALA A 179 11.23 -22.16 18.27
CA ALA A 179 11.20 -23.55 17.82
C ALA A 179 12.61 -24.16 17.76
N PHE A 180 13.58 -23.42 17.22
CA PHE A 180 14.98 -23.88 17.17
C PHE A 180 15.56 -24.15 18.56
N VAL A 181 15.35 -23.26 19.53
CA VAL A 181 15.80 -23.46 20.92
C VAL A 181 15.13 -24.67 21.55
N MET A 182 13.82 -24.85 21.36
CA MET A 182 13.08 -26.01 21.89
C MET A 182 13.53 -27.34 21.27
N THR A 183 14.00 -27.34 20.02
CA THR A 183 14.56 -28.56 19.39
C THR A 183 15.99 -28.87 19.82
N GLN A 184 16.71 -27.90 20.37
CA GLN A 184 18.07 -28.08 20.87
C GLN A 184 18.14 -28.48 22.35
N SER A 185 17.05 -28.27 23.12
CA SER A 185 16.86 -28.76 24.48
C SER A 185 16.30 -30.18 24.51
#